data_AF-A0A850LWM2-F1
#
_entry.id   AF-A0A850LWM2-F1
#
_cell.length_a   1.000
_cell.length_b   1.000
_cell.length_c   1.000
_cell.angle_alpha   90.00
_cell.angle_beta   90.00
_cell.angle_gamma   90.00
#
_symmetry.space_group_name_H-M   'P 1'
#
loop_
_entity.id
_entity.type
_entity.pdbx_description
1 polymer ?
#
loop_
_entity_poly.entity_id
_entity_poly.type
_entity_poly.pdbx_seq_one_letter_code
_entity_poly.pdbx_strand_id
1 'polypeptide(L)'
;MSINERVFNNRIAIILIIALIANTIFPAIGHLLVLHFAVIEWLIMNICSPTMIATTIGLILYLYKPRKAVAYYLIAVSILLFTFAIGGFFVPIPFSIAMIQAHISHVLMIITGIYIFYFVYKDETENDTKSLMLKGILPGLIIVLIINFVVFPLFFSANPNIWSKYYRFP
;
A
#
# COMPACT_ATOMS: atom_id res chain seq x y z
N MET A 1 14.55 -13.47 -20.64
CA MET A 1 13.59 -14.04 -19.67
C MET A 1 13.00 -15.30 -20.25
N SER A 2 13.12 -16.43 -19.57
CA SER A 2 12.56 -17.71 -20.05
C SER A 2 11.03 -17.72 -19.98
N ILE A 3 10.36 -18.63 -20.70
CA ILE A 3 8.89 -18.78 -20.64
C ILE A 3 8.45 -19.11 -19.21
N ASN A 4 9.15 -20.02 -18.53
CA ASN A 4 8.85 -20.43 -17.16
C ASN A 4 8.98 -19.26 -16.18
N GLU A 5 10.01 -18.44 -16.35
CA GLU A 5 10.24 -17.24 -15.55
C GLU A 5 9.17 -16.17 -15.76
N ARG A 6 8.69 -16.01 -17.00
CA ARG A 6 7.53 -15.13 -17.31
C ARG A 6 6.27 -15.58 -16.58
N VAL A 7 5.95 -16.86 -16.67
CA VAL A 7 4.74 -17.44 -16.05
C VAL A 7 4.81 -17.30 -14.52
N PHE A 8 5.96 -17.57 -13.92
CA PHE A 8 6.17 -17.40 -12.49
C PHE A 8 5.99 -15.95 -12.04
N ASN A 9 6.61 -15.00 -12.74
CA ASN A 9 6.51 -13.58 -12.42
C ASN A 9 5.07 -13.05 -12.56
N ASN A 10 4.34 -13.49 -13.59
CA ASN A 10 2.93 -13.12 -13.78
C ASN A 10 2.05 -13.63 -12.63
N ARG A 11 2.28 -14.86 -12.15
CA ARG A 11 1.55 -15.41 -11.00
C ARG A 11 1.77 -14.57 -9.74
N ILE A 12 3.01 -14.18 -9.46
CA ILE A 12 3.33 -13.29 -8.33
C ILE A 12 2.63 -11.94 -8.48
N ALA A 13 2.70 -11.32 -9.68
CA ALA A 13 2.04 -10.05 -9.93
C ALA A 13 0.53 -10.13 -9.70
N ILE A 14 -0.13 -11.19 -10.15
CA ILE A 14 -1.57 -11.42 -9.93
C ILE A 14 -1.89 -11.55 -8.43
N ILE A 15 -1.11 -12.33 -7.69
CA ILE A 15 -1.28 -12.49 -6.24
C ILE A 15 -1.16 -11.13 -5.53
N LEU A 16 -0.14 -10.35 -5.90
CA LEU A 16 0.07 -9.00 -5.35
C LEU A 16 -1.08 -8.06 -5.69
N ILE A 17 -1.59 -8.09 -6.92
CA ILE A 17 -2.76 -7.30 -7.35
C ILE A 17 -3.98 -7.64 -6.48
N ILE A 18 -4.30 -8.93 -6.32
CA ILE A 18 -5.45 -9.37 -5.53
C ILE A 18 -5.30 -8.90 -4.08
N ALA A 19 -4.12 -9.07 -3.50
CA ALA A 19 -3.84 -8.67 -2.12
C ALA A 19 -3.92 -7.14 -1.92
N LEU A 20 -3.41 -6.34 -2.86
CA LEU A 20 -3.51 -4.86 -2.82
C LEU A 20 -4.96 -4.39 -2.96
N ILE A 21 -5.74 -5.00 -3.85
CA ILE A 21 -7.17 -4.72 -4.01
C ILE A 21 -7.92 -5.04 -2.73
N ALA A 22 -7.71 -6.23 -2.15
CA ALA A 22 -8.36 -6.63 -0.90
C ALA A 22 -8.03 -5.66 0.25
N ASN A 23 -6.75 -5.27 0.37
CA ASN A 23 -6.29 -4.33 1.38
C ASN A 23 -6.79 -2.88 1.15
N THR A 24 -7.23 -2.54 -0.06
CA THR A 24 -7.84 -1.24 -0.38
C THR A 24 -9.35 -1.25 -0.12
N ILE A 25 -10.04 -2.32 -0.55
CA ILE A 25 -11.50 -2.44 -0.43
C ILE A 25 -11.94 -2.55 1.03
N PHE A 26 -11.23 -3.36 1.84
CA PHE A 26 -11.62 -3.59 3.23
C PHE A 26 -11.74 -2.30 4.06
N PRO A 27 -10.72 -1.41 4.11
CA PRO A 27 -10.87 -0.14 4.80
C PRO A 27 -11.81 0.83 4.07
N ALA A 28 -11.96 0.76 2.74
CA ALA A 28 -12.94 1.58 2.01
C ALA A 28 -14.39 1.26 2.45
N ILE A 29 -14.73 -0.01 2.64
CA ILE A 29 -16.05 -0.43 3.15
C ILE A 29 -16.29 0.18 4.54
N GLY A 30 -15.32 0.08 5.45
CA GLY A 30 -15.45 0.64 6.80
C GLY A 30 -15.70 2.16 6.80
N HIS A 31 -14.96 2.92 5.99
CA HIS A 31 -15.08 4.38 5.99
C HIS A 31 -16.30 4.88 5.21
N LEU A 32 -16.58 4.30 4.04
CA LEU A 32 -17.63 4.79 3.15
C LEU A 32 -19.01 4.23 3.50
N LEU A 33 -19.10 2.95 3.86
CA LEU A 33 -20.40 2.29 4.10
C LEU A 33 -20.81 2.27 5.57
N VAL A 34 -19.85 2.20 6.50
CA VAL A 34 -20.15 2.18 7.94
C VAL A 34 -20.09 3.59 8.53
N LEU A 35 -19.00 4.31 8.27
CA LEU A 35 -18.79 5.66 8.81
C LEU A 35 -19.38 6.79 7.93
N HIS A 36 -19.89 6.46 6.74
CA HIS A 36 -20.54 7.41 5.81
C HIS A 36 -19.67 8.62 5.43
N PHE A 37 -18.35 8.47 5.40
CA PHE A 37 -17.45 9.55 4.99
C PHE A 37 -17.68 9.93 3.53
N ALA A 38 -17.57 11.22 3.21
CA ALA A 38 -17.51 11.65 1.82
C ALA A 38 -16.28 11.05 1.14
N VAL A 39 -16.35 10.79 -0.17
CA VAL A 39 -15.23 10.18 -0.92
C VAL A 39 -13.93 10.98 -0.78
N ILE A 40 -14.03 12.31 -0.73
CA ILE A 40 -12.89 13.20 -0.50
C ILE A 40 -12.30 13.02 0.90
N GLU A 41 -13.14 12.92 1.94
CA GLU A 41 -12.70 12.69 3.31
C GLU A 41 -12.04 11.31 3.46
N TRP A 42 -12.60 10.29 2.80
CA TRP A 42 -11.98 8.97 2.73
C TRP A 42 -10.61 9.01 2.05
N LEU A 43 -10.46 9.73 0.92
CA LEU A 43 -9.17 9.87 0.24
C LEU A 43 -8.10 10.53 1.11
N ILE A 44 -8.51 11.52 1.93
CA ILE A 44 -7.62 12.22 2.87
C ILE A 44 -7.26 11.32 4.06
N MET A 45 -8.24 10.63 4.65
CA MET A 45 -8.07 9.77 5.82
C MET A 45 -7.43 8.42 5.50
N ASN A 46 -7.49 8.00 4.24
CA ASN A 46 -6.94 6.75 3.74
C ASN A 46 -6.00 7.01 2.56
N ILE A 47 -5.04 7.90 2.82
CA ILE A 47 -3.99 8.34 1.90
C ILE A 47 -3.12 7.16 1.38
N CYS A 48 -3.17 6.03 2.09
CA CYS A 48 -2.61 4.74 1.69
C CYS A 48 -3.30 4.12 0.45
N SER A 49 -4.61 4.35 0.29
CA SER A 49 -5.43 3.74 -0.77
C SER A 49 -5.11 4.23 -2.18
N PRO A 50 -4.99 5.55 -2.46
CA PRO A 50 -4.53 6.04 -3.77
C PRO A 50 -3.23 5.39 -4.22
N THR A 51 -2.36 5.16 -3.25
CA THR A 51 -1.05 4.57 -3.47
C THR A 51 -1.09 3.08 -3.78
N MET A 52 -1.93 2.32 -3.06
CA MET A 52 -2.18 0.90 -3.37
C MET A 52 -2.84 0.74 -4.74
N ILE A 53 -3.77 1.63 -5.10
CA ILE A 53 -4.41 1.69 -6.42
C ILE A 53 -3.36 1.94 -7.51
N ALA A 54 -2.50 2.93 -7.31
CA ALA A 54 -1.42 3.24 -8.25
C ALA A 54 -0.48 2.03 -8.41
N THR A 55 0.01 1.44 -7.31
CA THR A 55 0.83 0.21 -7.36
C THR A 55 0.14 -0.94 -8.11
N THR A 56 -1.16 -1.10 -7.91
CA THR A 56 -1.98 -2.12 -8.59
C THR A 56 -2.02 -1.90 -10.10
N ILE A 57 -2.28 -0.68 -10.55
CA ILE A 57 -2.27 -0.33 -11.98
C ILE A 57 -0.87 -0.59 -12.57
N GLY A 58 0.20 -0.32 -11.83
CA GLY A 58 1.57 -0.59 -12.28
C GLY A 58 1.85 -2.08 -12.50
N LEU A 59 1.39 -2.93 -11.58
CA LEU A 59 1.46 -4.38 -11.72
C LEU A 59 0.56 -4.90 -12.85
N ILE A 60 -0.59 -4.29 -13.09
CA ILE A 60 -1.44 -4.63 -14.25
C ILE A 60 -0.71 -4.28 -15.55
N LEU A 61 -0.15 -3.06 -15.65
CA LEU A 61 0.61 -2.66 -16.83
C LEU A 61 1.81 -3.58 -17.08
N TYR A 62 2.45 -4.09 -16.02
CA TYR A 62 3.50 -5.11 -16.14
C TYR A 62 3.05 -6.39 -16.86
N LEU A 63 1.78 -6.78 -16.73
CA LEU A 63 1.24 -7.95 -17.42
C LEU A 63 1.06 -7.74 -18.93
N TYR A 64 0.94 -6.48 -19.40
CA TYR A 64 0.48 -6.18 -20.77
C TYR A 64 1.40 -5.25 -21.59
N LYS A 65 2.35 -4.51 -20.99
CA LYS A 65 3.12 -3.43 -21.66
C LYS A 65 4.64 -3.67 -21.69
N PRO A 66 5.37 -2.97 -22.57
CA PRO A 66 6.83 -2.95 -22.57
C PRO A 66 7.39 -2.39 -21.26
N ARG A 67 8.50 -2.97 -20.80
CA ARG A 67 9.04 -2.83 -19.45
C ARG A 67 9.49 -1.40 -19.11
N LYS A 68 9.84 -0.58 -20.11
CA LYS A 68 10.12 0.85 -19.92
C LYS A 68 8.91 1.65 -19.46
N ALA A 69 7.72 1.37 -19.98
CA ALA A 69 6.49 2.05 -19.54
C ALA A 69 6.13 1.71 -18.08
N VAL A 70 6.41 0.48 -17.67
CA VAL A 70 6.25 0.03 -16.28
C VAL A 70 7.23 0.74 -15.35
N ALA A 71 8.48 0.94 -15.78
CA ALA A 71 9.48 1.68 -15.01
C ALA A 71 9.05 3.15 -14.76
N TYR A 72 8.64 3.88 -15.81
CA TYR A 72 8.15 5.26 -15.64
C TYR A 72 6.90 5.34 -14.77
N TYR A 73 6.00 4.37 -14.91
CA TYR A 73 4.81 4.27 -14.08
C TYR A 73 5.17 4.03 -12.60
N LEU A 74 6.11 3.12 -12.32
CA LEU A 74 6.56 2.84 -10.95
C LEU A 74 7.30 4.03 -10.33
N ILE A 75 8.05 4.82 -11.10
CA ILE A 75 8.62 6.08 -10.61
C ILE A 75 7.52 7.06 -10.17
N ALA A 76 6.47 7.22 -10.98
CA ALA A 76 5.34 8.06 -10.62
C ALA A 76 4.62 7.55 -9.36
N VAL A 77 4.46 6.23 -9.22
CA VAL A 77 3.90 5.60 -8.00
C VAL A 77 4.79 5.86 -6.78
N SER A 78 6.12 5.77 -6.90
CA SER A 78 7.06 6.07 -5.81
C SER A 78 7.02 7.53 -5.38
N ILE A 79 6.87 8.46 -6.31
CA ILE A 79 6.69 9.89 -5.99
C ILE A 79 5.36 10.09 -5.26
N LEU A 80 4.28 9.47 -5.75
CA LEU A 80 2.97 9.51 -5.13
C LEU A 80 2.99 8.91 -3.70
N LEU A 81 3.61 7.75 -3.52
CA LEU A 81 3.91 7.08 -2.24
C LEU A 81 4.57 8.06 -1.27
N PHE A 82 5.60 8.75 -1.74
CA PHE A 82 6.40 9.65 -0.91
C PHE A 82 5.62 10.89 -0.50
N THR A 83 4.94 11.55 -1.46
CA THR A 83 4.13 12.75 -1.19
C THR A 83 3.00 12.45 -0.21
N PHE A 84 2.29 11.34 -0.39
CA PHE A 84 1.17 10.98 0.46
C PHE A 84 1.58 10.44 1.82
N ALA A 85 2.66 9.65 1.90
CA ALA A 85 3.13 9.16 3.18
C ALA A 85 3.78 10.26 4.03
N ILE A 86 4.49 11.22 3.41
CA ILE A 86 4.95 12.44 4.10
C ILE A 86 3.75 13.30 4.51
N GLY A 87 2.80 13.54 3.60
CA GLY A 87 1.57 14.27 3.92
C GLY A 87 0.86 13.69 5.14
N GLY A 88 0.62 12.38 5.17
CA GLY A 88 -0.02 11.70 6.31
C GLY A 88 0.81 11.64 7.59
N PHE A 89 2.14 11.84 7.52
CA PHE A 89 3.03 11.88 8.69
C PHE A 89 3.17 13.29 9.29
N PHE A 90 3.01 14.34 8.46
CA PHE A 90 3.18 15.75 8.86
C PHE A 90 1.85 16.53 8.94
N VAL A 91 0.72 15.99 8.48
CA VAL A 91 -0.60 16.53 8.84
C VAL A 91 -0.72 16.44 10.37
N PRO A 92 -1.04 17.53 11.07
CA PRO A 92 -1.05 17.59 12.53
C PRO A 92 -2.28 16.84 13.09
N ILE A 93 -2.29 15.53 12.94
CA ILE A 93 -3.24 14.66 13.64
C ILE A 93 -2.63 14.39 15.02
N PRO A 94 -3.34 14.70 16.12
CA PRO A 94 -2.83 14.46 17.46
C PRO A 94 -2.41 13.01 17.63
N PHE A 95 -1.16 12.80 18.07
CA PHE A 95 -0.58 11.47 18.25
C PHE A 95 -1.41 10.72 19.29
N SER A 96 -2.12 9.67 18.85
CA SER A 96 -2.90 8.80 19.71
C SER A 96 -2.56 7.35 19.43
N ILE A 97 -2.78 6.49 20.42
CA ILE A 97 -2.53 5.04 20.29
C ILE A 97 -3.36 4.45 19.13
N ALA A 98 -4.55 4.99 18.88
CA ALA A 98 -5.39 4.60 17.75
C ALA A 98 -4.76 4.94 16.39
N MET A 99 -3.88 5.95 16.33
CA MET A 99 -3.21 6.39 15.10
C MET A 99 -1.87 5.70 14.86
N ILE A 100 -1.32 4.94 15.82
CA ILE A 100 -0.05 4.22 15.65
C ILE A 100 -0.09 3.29 14.43
N GLN A 101 -1.25 2.68 14.14
CA GLN A 101 -1.47 1.89 12.93
C GLN A 101 -1.10 2.65 11.66
N ALA A 102 -1.66 3.84 11.53
CA ALA A 102 -1.49 4.68 10.35
C ALA A 102 -0.03 5.11 10.21
N HIS A 103 0.60 5.51 11.32
CA HIS A 103 2.01 5.91 11.31
C HIS A 103 2.94 4.77 10.90
N ILE A 104 2.78 3.57 11.47
CA ILE A 104 3.59 2.39 11.09
C ILE A 104 3.37 2.06 9.61
N SER A 105 2.11 2.10 9.15
CA SER A 105 1.77 1.83 7.75
C SER A 105 2.41 2.86 6.81
N HIS A 106 2.39 4.15 7.14
CA HIS A 106 3.04 5.21 6.37
C HIS A 106 4.57 5.04 6.32
N VAL A 107 5.21 4.69 7.44
CA VAL A 107 6.66 4.42 7.47
C VAL A 107 7.02 3.25 6.55
N LEU A 108 6.25 2.16 6.60
CA LEU A 108 6.45 1.02 5.70
C LEU A 108 6.27 1.43 4.23
N MET A 109 5.26 2.24 3.93
CA MET A 109 5.06 2.78 2.59
C MET A 109 6.24 3.63 2.11
N ILE A 110 6.80 4.50 2.96
CA ILE A 110 7.99 5.30 2.62
C ILE A 110 9.17 4.38 2.30
N ILE A 111 9.45 3.40 3.15
CA ILE A 111 10.56 2.46 2.97
C ILE A 111 10.38 1.68 1.66
N THR A 112 9.18 1.15 1.41
CA THR A 112 8.85 0.44 0.16
C THR A 112 8.99 1.36 -1.06
N GLY A 113 8.53 2.61 -0.98
CA GLY A 113 8.67 3.60 -2.06
C GLY A 113 10.12 3.95 -2.37
N ILE A 114 10.95 4.21 -1.34
CA ILE A 114 12.38 4.44 -1.49
C ILE A 114 13.06 3.23 -2.13
N TYR A 115 12.71 2.02 -1.69
CA TYR A 115 13.27 0.79 -2.22
C TYR A 115 12.92 0.61 -3.71
N ILE A 116 11.64 0.78 -4.07
CA ILE A 116 11.19 0.70 -5.47
C ILE A 116 11.92 1.77 -6.30
N PHE A 117 11.97 3.01 -5.81
CA PHE A 117 12.67 4.10 -6.49
C PHE A 117 14.15 3.78 -6.73
N TYR A 118 14.87 3.33 -5.70
CA TYR A 118 16.29 2.99 -5.79
C TYR A 118 16.55 1.89 -6.83
N PHE A 119 15.76 0.81 -6.81
CA PHE A 119 15.94 -0.29 -7.75
C PHE A 119 15.52 0.09 -9.17
N VAL A 120 14.43 0.84 -9.36
CA VAL A 120 14.05 1.31 -10.70
C VAL A 120 15.06 2.31 -11.26
N TYR A 121 15.69 3.14 -10.43
CA TYR A 121 16.73 4.08 -10.86
C TYR A 121 18.07 3.40 -11.16
N LYS A 122 18.44 2.38 -10.37
CA LYS A 122 19.74 1.69 -10.49
C LYS A 122 19.73 0.57 -11.53
N ASP A 123 18.62 -0.15 -11.70
CA ASP A 123 18.47 -1.16 -12.75
C ASP A 123 17.95 -0.51 -14.04
N GLU A 124 18.87 -0.09 -14.90
CA GLU A 124 18.54 0.27 -16.29
C GLU A 124 18.08 -0.94 -17.12
N THR A 125 18.25 -2.16 -16.60
CA THR A 125 17.97 -3.38 -17.36
C THR A 125 16.58 -3.92 -17.05
N GLU A 126 15.82 -4.07 -18.12
CA GLU A 126 14.47 -4.62 -18.22
C GLU A 126 14.18 -5.94 -17.46
N ASN A 127 15.13 -6.58 -16.78
CA ASN A 127 15.00 -7.98 -16.38
C ASN A 127 14.72 -8.26 -14.91
N ASP A 128 14.89 -7.35 -13.95
CA ASP A 128 14.74 -7.72 -12.53
C ASP A 128 13.47 -7.19 -11.83
N THR A 129 12.36 -7.17 -12.59
CA THR A 129 11.02 -6.92 -12.00
C THR A 129 10.66 -7.95 -10.93
N LYS A 130 11.26 -9.15 -11.00
CA LYS A 130 11.13 -10.19 -9.99
C LYS A 130 11.70 -9.74 -8.64
N SER A 131 12.90 -9.16 -8.61
CA SER A 131 13.50 -8.61 -7.39
C SER A 131 12.67 -7.45 -6.83
N LEU A 132 12.15 -6.56 -7.69
CA LEU A 132 11.24 -5.48 -7.27
C LEU A 132 9.97 -6.03 -6.57
N MET A 133 9.32 -7.03 -7.17
CA MET A 133 8.14 -7.65 -6.59
C MET A 133 8.45 -8.40 -5.29
N LEU A 134 9.49 -9.24 -5.27
CA LEU A 134 9.79 -10.14 -4.15
C LEU A 134 10.49 -9.45 -2.98
N LYS A 135 11.34 -8.46 -3.24
CA LYS A 135 12.12 -7.79 -2.20
C LYS A 135 11.59 -6.39 -1.85
N GLY A 136 10.84 -5.76 -2.76
CA GLY A 136 10.24 -4.45 -2.54
C GLY A 136 8.79 -4.53 -2.08
N ILE A 137 7.89 -4.94 -2.97
CA ILE A 137 6.44 -4.86 -2.75
C ILE A 137 5.94 -5.94 -1.78
N LEU A 138 6.36 -7.19 -1.99
CA LEU A 138 5.83 -8.35 -1.25
C LEU A 138 6.07 -8.27 0.27
N PRO A 139 7.28 -7.95 0.78
CA PRO A 139 7.51 -7.88 2.23
C PRO A 139 6.70 -6.77 2.89
N GLY A 140 6.65 -5.58 2.27
CA GLY A 140 5.85 -4.46 2.75
C GLY A 140 4.36 -4.81 2.81
N LEU A 141 3.84 -5.47 1.77
CA LEU A 141 2.45 -5.91 1.72
C LEU A 141 2.14 -6.96 2.79
N ILE A 142 3.00 -7.96 2.98
CA ILE A 142 2.82 -8.99 4.01
C ILE A 142 2.74 -8.34 5.40
N ILE A 143 3.68 -7.43 5.71
CA ILE A 143 3.71 -6.75 7.01
C ILE A 143 2.41 -5.94 7.21
N VAL A 144 1.99 -5.18 6.20
CA VAL A 144 0.74 -4.39 6.26
C VAL A 144 -0.49 -5.28 6.45
N LEU A 145 -0.56 -6.42 5.74
CA LEU A 145 -1.66 -7.37 5.90
C LEU A 145 -1.69 -7.98 7.31
N ILE A 146 -0.55 -8.39 7.86
CA ILE A 146 -0.46 -8.91 9.23
C ILE A 146 -0.91 -7.84 10.23
N ILE A 147 -0.46 -6.60 10.04
CA ILE A 147 -0.84 -5.47 10.89
C ILE A 147 -2.36 -5.27 10.84
N ASN A 148 -2.94 -5.16 9.65
CA ASN A 148 -4.36 -4.82 9.45
C ASN A 148 -5.32 -5.95 9.81
N PHE A 149 -4.98 -7.21 9.51
CA PHE A 149 -5.89 -8.34 9.67
C PHE A 149 -5.63 -9.20 10.91
N VAL A 150 -4.48 -9.04 11.57
CA VAL A 150 -4.13 -9.83 12.77
C VAL A 150 -3.89 -8.93 13.96
N VAL A 151 -2.89 -8.05 13.89
CA VAL A 151 -2.43 -7.29 15.07
C VAL A 151 -3.50 -6.33 15.58
N PHE A 152 -4.07 -5.51 14.71
CA PHE A 152 -5.06 -4.52 15.13
C PHE A 152 -6.39 -5.11 15.57
N PRO A 153 -6.98 -6.10 14.86
CA PRO A 153 -8.17 -6.78 15.35
C PRO A 153 -7.98 -7.38 16.75
N LEU A 154 -6.84 -8.04 17.01
CA LEU A 154 -6.52 -8.57 18.34
C LEU A 154 -6.35 -7.46 19.37
N PHE A 155 -5.62 -6.39 19.05
CA PHE A 155 -5.39 -5.27 19.95
C PHE A 155 -6.69 -4.60 20.37
N PHE A 156 -7.59 -4.30 19.42
CA PHE A 156 -8.86 -3.65 19.70
C PHE A 156 -9.87 -4.58 20.38
N SER A 157 -9.84 -5.88 20.09
CA SER A 157 -10.62 -6.88 20.83
C SER A 157 -10.20 -6.97 22.30
N ALA A 158 -8.90 -6.84 22.59
CA ALA A 158 -8.38 -6.82 23.96
C ALA A 158 -8.59 -5.47 24.67
N ASN A 159 -8.80 -4.39 23.92
CA ASN A 159 -8.95 -3.02 24.43
C ASN A 159 -10.21 -2.32 23.89
N PRO A 160 -11.42 -2.83 24.18
CA PRO A 160 -12.67 -2.34 23.59
C PRO A 160 -12.97 -0.86 23.94
N ASN A 161 -12.46 -0.38 25.07
CA ASN A 161 -12.61 1.00 25.53
C ASN A 161 -11.87 2.01 24.65
N ILE A 162 -10.82 1.57 23.94
CA ILE A 162 -10.07 2.40 23.00
C ILE A 162 -10.91 2.57 21.73
N TRP A 163 -11.51 1.49 21.23
CA TRP A 163 -12.38 1.55 20.05
C TRP A 163 -13.56 2.51 20.26
N SER A 164 -14.25 2.42 21.40
CA SER A 164 -15.39 3.28 21.71
C SER A 164 -15.04 4.74 22.00
N LYS A 165 -13.82 5.04 22.44
CA LYS A 165 -13.35 6.40 22.75
C LYS A 165 -12.89 7.17 21.51
N TYR A 166 -12.30 6.49 20.53
CA TYR A 166 -11.72 7.12 19.34
C TYR A 166 -12.59 7.03 18.08
N TYR A 167 -13.54 6.08 18.00
CA TYR A 167 -14.49 5.98 16.88
C TYR A 167 -15.90 6.49 17.19
N ARG A 168 -16.15 7.02 18.39
CA ARG A 168 -17.31 7.90 18.62
C ARG A 168 -16.97 9.28 18.06
N PHE A 169 -17.35 9.52 16.82
CA PHE A 169 -17.49 10.89 16.34
C PHE A 169 -18.68 11.54 17.07
N PRO A 170 -18.56 12.78 17.57
CA PRO A 170 -19.70 13.56 18.04
C PRO A 170 -20.74 13.77 16.93
#